data_AF-A0A670YKE5-F1
#
_entry.id   AF-A0A670YKE5-F1
#
_cell.length_a   1.000
_cell.length_b   1.000
_cell.length_c   1.000
_cell.angle_alpha   90.00
_cell.angle_beta   90.00
_cell.angle_gamma   90.00
#
_symmetry.space_group_name_H-M   'P 1'
#
loop_
_entity.id
_entity.type
_entity.pdbx_description
1 polymer ?
#
loop_
_entity_poly.entity_id
_entity_poly.type
_entity_poly.pdbx_seq_one_letter_code
_entity_poly.pdbx_strand_id
1 'polypeptide(L)'
;MQAILSASAGREQILIELLVNNGKIPTLIEELITAAIWKQKIFPIICKLEDFKPKSTFPLYLVLRHEASIINFLETVFFHKEICESAEDTILDLIDYTHKKLTLLAAQSANGKIPFEPKFQLGDLAKLSSMQELKKQAEMMEFEISLRALSVFRFITDVIENLPVSAVTRVLNTHNFPCLLVQLLEHCPWTNREGGKLKKFENGSWYEVAPEDRMKMTKLDGQVWLALYNLLLSPECQRKYEFNNFNKGQLLKNSTGKECAGGR
;
A
#
# COMPACT_ATOMS: atom_id res chain seq x y z
N MET A 1 -24.75 -7.00 11.40
CA MET A 1 -25.33 -7.19 12.74
C MET A 1 -24.35 -7.76 13.78
N GLN A 2 -23.14 -8.24 13.43
CA GLN A 2 -22.11 -8.62 14.40
C GLN A 2 -21.27 -7.44 14.92
N ALA A 3 -21.07 -6.39 14.12
CA ALA A 3 -20.35 -5.17 14.52
C ALA A 3 -21.03 -4.42 15.69
N ILE A 4 -22.36 -4.36 15.69
CA ILE A 4 -23.15 -3.71 16.75
C ILE A 4 -23.08 -4.51 18.07
N LEU A 5 -23.00 -5.85 17.99
CA LEU A 5 -22.86 -6.74 19.15
C LEU A 5 -21.43 -6.80 19.72
N SER A 6 -20.41 -6.43 18.94
CA SER A 6 -19.02 -6.34 19.41
C SER A 6 -18.75 -4.99 20.07
N ALA A 7 -19.34 -3.91 19.56
CA ALA A 7 -19.35 -2.60 20.21
C ALA A 7 -20.02 -2.64 21.60
N SER A 8 -21.05 -3.48 21.81
CA SER A 8 -21.71 -3.62 23.11
C SER A 8 -20.98 -4.52 24.12
N ALA A 9 -19.84 -5.12 23.76
CA ALA A 9 -19.19 -6.18 24.55
C ALA A 9 -17.71 -5.93 24.90
N GLY A 10 -17.15 -4.75 24.62
CA GLY A 10 -15.76 -4.40 24.99
C GLY A 10 -14.65 -5.24 24.33
N ARG A 11 -14.97 -6.06 23.33
CA ARG A 11 -14.00 -6.99 22.71
C ARG A 11 -12.92 -6.29 21.87
N GLU A 12 -13.27 -5.15 21.28
CA GLU A 12 -12.33 -4.31 20.52
C GLU A 12 -11.27 -3.71 21.45
N GLN A 13 -11.69 -3.24 22.62
CA GLN A 13 -10.80 -2.76 23.68
C GLN A 13 -9.83 -3.84 24.16
N ILE A 14 -10.32 -5.07 24.35
CA ILE A 14 -9.48 -6.22 24.73
C ILE A 14 -8.42 -6.51 23.66
N LEU A 15 -8.76 -6.43 22.37
CA LEU A 15 -7.80 -6.64 21.28
C LEU A 15 -6.70 -5.57 21.30
N ILE A 16 -7.08 -4.30 21.45
CA ILE A 16 -6.14 -3.17 21.55
C ILE A 16 -5.20 -3.40 22.74
N GLU A 17 -5.75 -3.67 23.93
CA GLU A 17 -4.95 -3.93 25.14
C GLU A 17 -4.01 -5.13 24.96
N LEU A 18 -4.46 -6.22 24.35
CA LEU A 18 -3.61 -7.38 24.09
C LEU A 18 -2.46 -7.08 23.13
N LEU A 19 -2.70 -6.31 22.07
CA LEU A 19 -1.66 -5.98 21.09
C LEU A 19 -0.64 -5.01 21.66
N VAL A 20 -1.10 -3.98 22.37
CA VAL A 20 -0.26 -2.94 22.98
C VAL A 20 0.52 -3.51 24.16
N ASN A 21 -0.13 -4.15 25.13
CA ASN A 21 0.53 -4.63 26.35
C ASN A 21 1.55 -5.74 26.09
N ASN A 22 1.39 -6.52 25.02
CA ASN A 22 2.33 -7.58 24.66
C ASN A 22 3.37 -7.13 23.61
N GLY A 23 3.43 -5.85 23.25
CA GLY A 23 4.40 -5.31 22.29
C GLY A 23 4.36 -6.00 20.92
N LYS A 24 3.17 -6.39 20.44
CA LYS A 24 3.05 -7.20 19.21
C LYS A 24 3.27 -6.41 17.93
N ILE A 25 3.04 -5.09 17.96
CA ILE A 25 3.17 -4.25 16.77
C ILE A 25 4.63 -4.17 16.29
N PRO A 26 5.62 -3.88 17.15
CA PRO A 26 7.04 -3.96 16.77
C PRO A 26 7.43 -5.31 16.15
N THR A 27 7.04 -6.43 16.76
CA THR A 27 7.34 -7.77 16.22
C THR A 27 6.72 -8.00 14.84
N LEU A 28 5.47 -7.58 14.63
CA LEU A 28 4.81 -7.70 13.33
C LEU A 28 5.50 -6.85 12.26
N ILE A 29 5.98 -5.66 12.62
CA ILE A 29 6.75 -4.82 11.69
C ILE A 29 8.06 -5.50 11.33
N GLU A 30 8.81 -6.04 12.29
CA GLU A 30 10.05 -6.79 12.03
C GLU A 30 9.83 -8.00 11.10
N GLU A 31 8.76 -8.77 11.34
CA GLU A 31 8.38 -9.90 10.47
C GLU A 31 8.00 -9.44 9.06
N LEU A 32 7.28 -8.31 8.95
CA LEU A 32 6.92 -7.70 7.66
C LEU A 32 8.17 -7.31 6.87
N ILE A 33 9.11 -6.61 7.52
CA ILE A 33 10.37 -6.18 6.89
C ILE A 33 11.19 -7.40 6.46
N THR A 34 11.27 -8.42 7.32
CA THR A 34 11.99 -9.66 7.03
C THR A 34 11.43 -10.37 5.81
N ALA A 35 10.10 -10.56 5.75
CA ALA A 35 9.42 -11.16 4.62
C ALA A 35 9.64 -10.35 3.32
N ALA A 36 9.55 -9.01 3.41
CA ALA A 36 9.76 -8.12 2.29
C ALA A 36 11.20 -8.14 1.75
N ILE A 37 12.20 -8.20 2.64
CA ILE A 37 13.61 -8.33 2.26
C ILE A 37 13.85 -9.69 1.60
N TRP A 38 13.32 -10.77 2.18
CA TRP A 38 13.43 -12.10 1.59
C TRP A 38 12.83 -12.13 0.17
N LYS A 39 11.63 -11.57 0.00
CA LYS A 39 10.97 -11.49 -1.32
C LYS A 39 11.78 -10.65 -2.30
N GLN A 40 12.42 -9.57 -1.87
CA GLN A 40 13.21 -8.73 -2.76
C GLN A 40 14.57 -9.35 -3.14
N LYS A 41 15.24 -10.01 -2.19
CA LYS A 41 16.64 -10.42 -2.34
C LYS A 41 16.78 -11.91 -2.69
N ILE A 42 15.97 -12.76 -2.09
CA ILE A 42 16.12 -14.22 -2.17
C ILE A 42 15.22 -14.80 -3.28
N PHE A 43 13.95 -14.40 -3.32
CA PHE A 43 13.00 -14.94 -4.28
C PHE A 43 13.44 -14.81 -5.76
N PRO A 44 14.01 -13.66 -6.22
CA PRO A 44 14.49 -13.54 -7.59
C PRO A 44 15.68 -14.44 -7.92
N ILE A 45 16.50 -14.76 -6.91
CA ILE A 45 17.64 -15.68 -7.08
C ILE A 45 17.10 -17.10 -7.27
N ILE A 46 16.21 -17.57 -6.39
CA ILE A 46 15.55 -18.88 -6.50
C ILE A 46 14.87 -19.03 -7.87
N CYS A 47 14.23 -17.96 -8.33
CA CYS A 47 13.56 -17.87 -9.62
C CYS A 47 14.46 -17.97 -10.86
N LYS A 48 15.78 -17.80 -10.71
CA LYS A 48 16.79 -17.85 -11.78
C LYS A 48 17.61 -19.16 -11.77
N LEU A 49 17.51 -19.96 -10.72
CA LEU A 49 18.20 -21.24 -10.62
C LEU A 49 17.58 -22.24 -11.60
N GLU A 50 18.37 -22.74 -12.55
CA GLU A 50 17.92 -23.68 -13.58
C GLU A 50 17.77 -25.12 -13.05
N ASP A 51 18.55 -25.45 -12.01
CA ASP A 51 18.58 -26.73 -11.31
C ASP A 51 17.50 -26.83 -10.22
N PHE A 52 16.93 -25.70 -9.79
CA PHE A 52 15.89 -25.67 -8.77
C PHE A 52 14.50 -25.96 -9.34
N LYS A 53 14.10 -27.24 -9.24
CA LYS A 53 12.78 -27.72 -9.67
C LYS A 53 12.02 -28.33 -8.49
N PRO A 54 11.40 -27.51 -7.63
CA PRO A 54 10.75 -28.01 -6.43
C PRO A 54 9.52 -28.86 -6.79
N LYS A 55 9.31 -29.96 -6.05
CA LYS A 55 8.09 -30.80 -6.18
C LYS A 55 6.82 -30.01 -5.85
N SER A 56 6.93 -29.00 -5.00
CA SER A 56 5.84 -28.09 -4.63
C SER A 56 6.38 -26.68 -4.43
N THR A 57 5.70 -25.69 -4.99
CA THR A 57 5.99 -24.26 -4.80
C THR A 57 5.31 -23.69 -3.56
N PHE A 58 4.51 -24.48 -2.85
CA PHE A 58 3.73 -24.06 -1.69
C PHE A 58 4.56 -23.41 -0.56
N PRO A 59 5.76 -23.92 -0.18
CA PRO A 59 6.57 -23.26 0.83
C PRO A 59 7.01 -21.84 0.43
N LEU A 60 7.34 -21.63 -0.84
CA LEU A 60 7.70 -20.29 -1.35
C LEU A 60 6.47 -19.37 -1.38
N TYR A 61 5.33 -19.91 -1.80
CA TYR A 61 4.06 -19.19 -1.77
C TYR A 61 3.69 -18.73 -0.35
N LEU A 62 3.89 -19.57 0.66
CA LEU A 62 3.61 -19.21 2.06
C LEU A 62 4.43 -18.01 2.53
N VAL A 63 5.72 -17.96 2.18
CA VAL A 63 6.57 -16.81 2.55
C VAL A 63 6.11 -15.53 1.84
N LEU A 64 5.77 -15.62 0.55
CA LEU A 64 5.22 -14.48 -0.20
C LEU A 64 3.88 -14.00 0.38
N ARG A 65 3.03 -14.94 0.79
CA ARG A 65 1.72 -14.66 1.38
C ARG A 65 1.85 -14.07 2.78
N HIS A 66 2.89 -14.42 3.53
CA HIS A 66 3.10 -13.93 4.88
C HIS A 66 3.20 -12.40 4.94
N GLU A 67 3.95 -11.78 4.02
CA GLU A 67 4.00 -10.31 3.89
C GLU A 67 2.61 -9.71 3.64
N ALA A 68 1.82 -10.31 2.73
CA ALA A 68 0.46 -9.87 2.44
C ALA A 68 -0.48 -10.00 3.65
N SER A 69 -0.33 -11.07 4.43
CA SER A 69 -1.11 -11.30 5.65
C SER A 69 -0.79 -10.28 6.73
N ILE A 70 0.50 -9.98 6.96
CA ILE A 70 0.91 -9.02 7.97
C ILE A 70 0.44 -7.61 7.60
N ILE A 71 0.66 -7.15 6.36
CA ILE A 71 0.24 -5.80 5.98
C ILE A 71 -1.29 -5.65 6.01
N ASN A 72 -2.04 -6.69 5.67
CA ASN A 72 -3.50 -6.70 5.79
C ASN A 72 -3.97 -6.64 7.25
N PHE A 73 -3.27 -7.34 8.15
CA PHE A 73 -3.54 -7.26 9.57
C PHE A 73 -3.24 -5.86 10.11
N LEU A 74 -2.07 -5.29 9.78
CA LEU A 74 -1.69 -3.92 10.15
C LEU A 74 -2.70 -2.90 9.64
N GLU A 75 -3.13 -2.99 8.37
CA GLU A 75 -4.20 -2.13 7.82
C GLU A 75 -5.48 -2.20 8.65
N THR A 76 -5.84 -3.38 9.16
CA THR A 76 -7.06 -3.56 9.96
C THR A 76 -6.92 -2.94 11.34
N VAL A 77 -5.77 -3.10 12.01
CA VAL A 77 -5.60 -2.68 13.41
C VAL A 77 -5.08 -1.25 13.56
N PHE A 78 -4.37 -0.70 12.57
CA PHE A 78 -3.84 0.68 12.60
C PHE A 78 -4.93 1.76 12.50
N PHE A 79 -6.17 1.37 12.25
CA PHE A 79 -7.30 2.26 12.41
C PHE A 79 -7.41 2.82 13.84
N HIS A 80 -6.94 2.08 14.84
CA HIS A 80 -6.86 2.53 16.23
C HIS A 80 -5.54 3.25 16.50
N LYS A 81 -5.62 4.49 16.99
CA LYS A 81 -4.47 5.36 17.21
C LYS A 81 -3.50 4.78 18.23
N GLU A 82 -4.03 4.17 19.29
CA GLU A 82 -3.29 3.54 20.38
C GLU A 82 -2.38 2.42 19.86
N ILE A 83 -2.87 1.66 18.87
CA ILE A 83 -2.10 0.59 18.24
C ILE A 83 -0.97 1.19 17.38
N CYS A 84 -1.26 2.24 16.61
CA CYS A 84 -0.25 2.89 15.78
C CYS A 84 0.86 3.54 16.63
N GLU A 85 0.50 4.14 17.77
CA GLU A 85 1.46 4.74 18.71
C GLU A 85 2.33 3.69 19.40
N SER A 86 1.80 2.49 19.64
CA SER A 86 2.57 1.36 20.21
C SER A 86 3.66 0.79 19.29
N ALA A 87 3.76 1.27 18.04
CA ALA A 87 4.84 0.91 17.13
C ALA A 87 6.20 1.52 17.54
N GLU A 88 6.21 2.55 18.41
CA GLU A 88 7.43 3.18 18.94
C GLU A 88 8.44 3.50 17.81
N ASP A 89 9.71 3.10 17.94
CA ASP A 89 10.75 3.38 16.95
C ASP A 89 10.61 2.56 15.66
N THR A 90 9.95 1.39 15.71
CA THR A 90 9.74 0.54 14.53
C THR A 90 8.79 1.18 13.52
N ILE A 91 8.06 2.24 13.90
CA ILE A 91 7.26 3.04 12.97
C ILE A 91 8.11 3.63 11.83
N LEU A 92 9.40 3.91 12.09
CA LEU A 92 10.31 4.44 11.07
C LEU A 92 10.56 3.40 9.97
N ASP A 93 10.73 2.13 10.35
CA ASP A 93 10.90 1.04 9.39
C ASP A 93 9.63 0.80 8.58
N LEU A 94 8.46 0.94 9.21
CA LEU A 94 7.18 0.87 8.52
C LEU A 94 6.97 2.05 7.55
N ILE A 95 7.40 3.26 7.91
CA ILE A 95 7.42 4.43 7.00
C ILE A 95 8.33 4.16 5.80
N ASP A 96 9.54 3.65 6.02
CA ASP A 96 10.47 3.31 4.93
C ASP A 96 9.90 2.21 4.02
N TYR A 97 9.25 1.20 4.62
CA TYR A 97 8.57 0.14 3.90
C TYR A 97 7.43 0.67 3.03
N THR A 98 6.53 1.47 3.60
CA THR A 98 5.40 2.06 2.85
C THR A 98 5.91 2.95 1.73
N HIS A 99 6.92 3.79 1.97
CA HIS A 99 7.56 4.61 0.93
C HIS A 99 8.03 3.76 -0.25
N LYS A 100 8.74 2.66 0.02
CA LYS A 100 9.26 1.77 -1.02
C LYS A 100 8.14 1.12 -1.83
N LYS A 101 7.06 0.68 -1.19
CA LYS A 101 5.90 0.10 -1.87
C LYS A 101 5.17 1.12 -2.74
N LEU A 102 4.93 2.31 -2.21
CA LEU A 102 4.26 3.39 -2.94
C LEU A 102 5.10 3.92 -4.11
N THR A 103 6.42 4.00 -3.94
CA THR A 103 7.35 4.34 -5.04
C THR A 103 7.33 3.30 -6.14
N LEU A 104 7.33 2.01 -5.79
CA LEU A 104 7.20 0.93 -6.76
C LEU A 104 5.87 1.02 -7.51
N LEU A 105 4.77 1.27 -6.79
CA LEU A 105 3.44 1.42 -7.36
C LEU A 105 3.36 2.61 -8.33
N ALA A 106 3.89 3.76 -7.94
CA ALA A 106 3.96 4.95 -8.80
C ALA A 106 4.80 4.67 -10.05
N ALA A 107 5.96 4.01 -9.91
CA ALA A 107 6.81 3.66 -11.04
C ALA A 107 6.16 2.63 -11.98
N GLN A 108 5.43 1.65 -11.46
CA GLN A 108 4.69 0.68 -12.28
C GLN A 108 3.54 1.36 -13.03
N SER A 109 2.84 2.28 -12.38
CA SER A 109 1.75 3.05 -12.96
C SER A 109 2.23 3.96 -14.09
N ALA A 110 3.32 4.69 -13.88
CA ALA A 110 3.93 5.55 -14.89
C ALA A 110 4.40 4.77 -16.14
N ASN A 111 4.80 3.50 -15.96
CA ASN A 111 5.23 2.62 -17.04
C ASN A 111 4.09 1.79 -17.66
N GLY A 112 2.83 1.95 -17.21
CA GLY A 112 1.69 1.16 -17.67
C GLY A 112 1.76 -0.34 -17.35
N LYS A 113 2.59 -0.74 -16.37
CA LYS A 113 2.86 -2.13 -15.98
C LYS A 113 1.99 -2.62 -14.82
N ILE A 114 0.79 -2.07 -14.68
CA ILE A 114 -0.10 -2.47 -13.58
C ILE A 114 -0.58 -3.89 -13.85
N PRO A 115 -0.42 -4.84 -12.90
CA PRO A 115 -0.90 -6.20 -13.06
C PRO A 115 -2.42 -6.19 -13.28
N PHE A 116 -2.83 -6.31 -14.53
CA PHE A 116 -4.22 -6.51 -14.90
C PHE A 116 -4.49 -8.00 -14.87
N GLU A 117 -5.66 -8.41 -14.37
CA GLU A 117 -6.12 -9.79 -14.46
C GLU A 117 -5.97 -10.24 -15.92
N PRO A 118 -5.06 -11.18 -16.20
CA PRO A 118 -5.01 -11.76 -17.52
C PRO A 118 -6.32 -12.51 -17.66
N LYS A 119 -7.12 -12.17 -18.67
CA LYS A 119 -8.09 -13.09 -19.23
C LYS A 119 -7.31 -14.29 -19.73
N PHE A 120 -7.01 -15.23 -18.86
CA PHE A 120 -6.38 -16.47 -19.23
C PHE A 120 -7.38 -17.21 -20.11
N GLN A 121 -7.07 -17.33 -21.40
CA GLN A 121 -7.63 -18.43 -22.15
C GLN A 121 -7.11 -19.70 -21.49
N LEU A 122 -8.01 -20.63 -21.18
CA LEU A 122 -7.74 -21.87 -20.45
C LEU A 122 -6.53 -22.67 -21.03
N GLY A 123 -6.18 -22.43 -22.30
CA GLY A 123 -5.02 -23.02 -22.99
C GLY A 123 -3.64 -22.46 -22.63
N ASP A 124 -3.53 -21.25 -22.06
CA ASP A 124 -2.23 -20.65 -21.69
C ASP A 124 -1.75 -21.07 -20.29
N LEU A 125 -2.68 -21.39 -19.39
CA LEU A 125 -2.38 -21.90 -18.04
C LEU A 125 -1.71 -23.28 -18.07
N ALA A 126 -2.04 -24.11 -19.07
CA ALA A 126 -1.49 -25.45 -19.22
C ALA A 126 0.00 -25.47 -19.65
N LYS A 127 0.56 -24.32 -20.08
CA LYS A 127 1.95 -24.22 -20.58
C LYS A 127 2.91 -23.55 -19.58
N LEU A 128 2.41 -22.96 -18.50
CA LEU A 128 3.25 -22.29 -17.51
C LEU A 128 3.86 -23.33 -16.55
N SER A 129 5.16 -23.21 -16.32
CA SER A 129 5.82 -23.94 -15.23
C SER A 129 5.30 -23.47 -13.87
N SER A 130 5.34 -24.34 -12.87
CA SER A 130 4.93 -24.02 -11.48
C SER A 130 5.64 -22.78 -10.92
N MET A 131 6.91 -22.56 -11.30
CA MET A 131 7.70 -21.40 -10.91
C MET A 131 7.28 -20.11 -11.64
N GLN A 132 6.83 -20.18 -12.89
CA GLN A 132 6.31 -19.01 -13.60
C GLN A 132 4.95 -18.56 -13.06
N GLU A 133 4.10 -19.52 -12.70
CA GLU A 133 2.82 -19.23 -12.02
C GLU A 133 3.08 -18.54 -10.67
N LEU A 134 4.03 -19.06 -9.89
CA LEU A 134 4.41 -18.45 -8.61
C LEU A 134 4.92 -17.00 -8.77
N LYS A 135 5.73 -16.72 -9.79
CA LYS A 135 6.19 -15.35 -10.10
C LYS A 135 5.03 -14.41 -10.36
N LYS A 136 4.05 -14.87 -11.14
CA LYS A 136 2.86 -14.08 -11.48
C LYS A 136 2.00 -13.81 -10.24
N GLN A 137 1.81 -14.82 -9.39
CA GLN A 137 1.12 -14.65 -8.12
C GLN A 137 1.85 -13.65 -7.21
N ALA A 138 3.19 -13.67 -7.19
CA ALA A 138 3.99 -12.70 -6.45
C ALA A 138 3.78 -11.26 -6.97
N GLU A 139 3.72 -11.06 -8.29
CA GLU A 139 3.46 -9.75 -8.90
C GLU A 139 2.05 -9.24 -8.59
N MET A 140 1.03 -10.10 -8.64
CA MET A 140 -0.34 -9.74 -8.27
C MET A 140 -0.43 -9.37 -6.79
N MET A 141 0.20 -10.16 -5.90
CA MET A 141 0.26 -9.85 -4.47
C MET A 141 1.00 -8.55 -4.21
N GLU A 142 2.04 -8.22 -4.97
CA GLU A 142 2.81 -6.97 -4.80
C GLU A 142 1.94 -5.73 -5.00
N PHE A 143 1.05 -5.75 -5.98
CA PHE A 143 0.10 -4.67 -6.23
C PHE A 143 -0.84 -4.48 -5.04
N GLU A 144 -1.46 -5.56 -4.58
CA GLU A 144 -2.35 -5.55 -3.41
C GLU A 144 -1.64 -5.11 -2.12
N ILE A 145 -0.42 -5.60 -1.90
CA ILE A 145 0.42 -5.19 -0.75
C ILE A 145 0.68 -3.68 -0.80
N SER A 146 0.94 -3.13 -1.98
CA SER A 146 1.21 -1.70 -2.14
C SER A 146 -0.01 -0.84 -1.86
N LEU A 147 -1.22 -1.30 -2.22
CA LEU A 147 -2.46 -0.61 -1.87
C LEU A 147 -2.73 -0.66 -0.37
N ARG A 148 -2.47 -1.78 0.30
CA ARG A 148 -2.60 -1.87 1.77
C ARG A 148 -1.56 -1.02 2.49
N ALA A 149 -0.35 -0.94 1.94
CA ALA A 149 0.69 -0.04 2.43
C ALA A 149 0.27 1.44 2.33
N LEU A 150 -0.52 1.82 1.31
CA LEU A 150 -1.12 3.16 1.23
C LEU A 150 -2.09 3.40 2.39
N SER A 151 -3.00 2.46 2.66
CA SER A 151 -3.94 2.56 3.78
C SER A 151 -3.22 2.67 5.12
N VAL A 152 -2.23 1.81 5.36
CA VAL A 152 -1.39 1.85 6.57
C VAL A 152 -0.69 3.20 6.69
N PHE A 153 -0.08 3.69 5.61
CA PHE A 153 0.57 5.00 5.62
C PHE A 153 -0.42 6.13 5.92
N ARG A 154 -1.64 6.09 5.36
CA ARG A 154 -2.69 7.07 5.71
C ARG A 154 -2.96 7.07 7.21
N PHE A 155 -3.10 5.91 7.86
CA PHE A 155 -3.31 5.85 9.31
C PHE A 155 -2.13 6.43 10.10
N ILE A 156 -0.88 6.20 9.66
CA ILE A 156 0.31 6.83 10.24
C ILE A 156 0.19 8.37 10.18
N THR A 157 -0.32 8.92 9.07
CA THR A 157 -0.51 10.38 8.97
C THR A 157 -1.55 10.95 9.94
N ASP A 158 -2.53 10.16 10.41
CA ASP A 158 -3.56 10.62 11.36
C ASP A 158 -3.04 10.78 12.80
N VAL A 159 -1.90 10.16 13.11
CA VAL A 159 -1.24 10.21 14.42
C VAL A 159 0.17 10.79 14.35
N ILE A 160 0.56 11.38 13.22
CA ILE A 160 1.93 11.80 12.96
C ILE A 160 2.48 12.80 14.00
N GLU A 161 1.60 13.56 14.64
CA GLU A 161 1.92 14.51 15.72
C GLU A 161 2.26 13.81 17.05
N ASN A 162 1.78 12.58 17.25
CA ASN A 162 2.05 11.75 18.43
C ASN A 162 3.27 10.82 18.23
N LEU A 163 3.79 10.74 17.01
CA LEU A 163 4.94 9.91 16.67
C LEU A 163 6.27 10.62 16.98
N PRO A 164 7.39 9.86 17.07
CA PRO A 164 8.71 10.46 17.26
C PRO A 164 9.01 11.55 16.22
N VAL A 165 9.71 12.60 16.64
CA VAL A 165 10.11 13.75 15.80
C VAL A 165 10.81 13.31 14.51
N SER A 166 11.55 12.20 14.57
CA SER A 166 12.22 11.54 13.45
C SER A 166 11.25 11.03 12.38
N ALA A 167 10.03 10.61 12.74
CA ALA A 167 9.00 10.15 11.81
C ALA A 167 8.58 11.28 10.87
N VAL A 168 8.26 12.46 11.41
CA VAL A 168 7.89 13.64 10.61
C VAL A 168 9.01 14.01 9.63
N THR A 169 10.27 14.04 10.10
CA THR A 169 11.43 14.33 9.25
C THR A 169 11.61 13.27 8.16
N ARG A 170 11.43 11.99 8.50
CA ARG A 170 11.55 10.88 7.54
C ARG A 170 10.48 10.96 6.45
N VAL A 171 9.24 11.26 6.83
CA VAL A 171 8.11 11.40 5.91
C VAL A 171 8.28 12.61 4.98
N LEU A 172 8.62 13.77 5.55
CA LEU A 172 8.59 15.04 4.82
C LEU A 172 9.90 15.33 4.07
N ASN A 173 11.04 15.14 4.74
CA ASN A 173 12.32 15.66 4.26
C ASN A 173 13.21 14.56 3.66
N THR A 174 13.12 13.33 4.16
CA THR A 174 13.87 12.20 3.58
C THR A 174 13.15 11.61 2.36
N HIS A 175 11.87 11.27 2.50
CA HIS A 175 11.11 10.56 1.46
C HIS A 175 10.20 11.45 0.62
N ASN A 176 9.91 12.68 1.08
CA ASN A 176 9.03 13.63 0.40
C ASN A 176 7.68 12.99 -0.04
N PHE A 177 7.02 12.35 0.93
CA PHE A 177 5.72 11.72 0.71
C PHE A 177 4.68 12.63 0.04
N PRO A 178 4.60 13.94 0.34
CA PRO A 178 3.65 14.81 -0.37
C PRO A 178 3.82 14.76 -1.89
N CYS A 179 5.06 14.77 -2.41
CA CYS A 179 5.29 14.64 -3.85
C CYS A 179 4.98 13.25 -4.38
N LEU A 180 5.27 12.19 -3.61
CA LEU A 180 4.94 10.81 -3.99
C LEU A 180 3.42 10.61 -4.09
N LEU A 181 2.66 11.14 -3.13
CA LEU A 181 1.19 11.08 -3.12
C LEU A 181 0.58 11.83 -4.31
N VAL A 182 1.14 12.99 -4.68
CA VAL A 182 0.77 13.70 -5.92
C VAL A 182 0.97 12.81 -7.15
N GLN A 183 2.11 12.13 -7.27
CA GLN A 183 2.36 11.23 -8.40
C GLN A 183 1.35 10.07 -8.46
N LEU A 184 0.94 9.53 -7.30
CA LEU A 184 -0.10 8.51 -7.24
C LEU A 184 -1.47 9.05 -7.68
N LEU A 185 -1.81 10.31 -7.36
CA LEU A 185 -3.03 10.97 -7.87
C LEU A 185 -2.95 11.31 -9.35
N GLU A 186 -1.77 11.53 -9.92
CA GLU A 186 -1.63 11.79 -11.35
C GLU A 186 -1.80 10.53 -12.19
N HIS A 187 -1.26 9.40 -11.70
CA HIS A 187 -1.24 8.15 -12.45
C HIS A 187 -2.37 7.18 -12.07
N CYS A 188 -2.98 7.35 -10.89
CA CYS A 188 -4.13 6.61 -10.37
C CYS A 188 -3.99 5.08 -10.58
N PRO A 189 -3.06 4.39 -9.91
CA PRO A 189 -2.73 3.00 -10.21
C PRO A 189 -3.89 2.00 -10.04
N TRP A 190 -4.94 2.37 -9.32
CA TRP A 190 -6.18 1.60 -9.18
C TRP A 190 -7.22 1.91 -10.26
N THR A 191 -6.87 2.66 -11.31
CA THR A 191 -7.73 2.97 -12.45
C THR A 191 -7.07 2.54 -13.74
N ASN A 192 -7.81 1.85 -14.61
CA ASN A 192 -7.31 1.39 -15.91
C ASN A 192 -8.40 1.56 -16.99
N ARG A 193 -7.99 1.80 -18.24
CA ARG A 193 -8.88 1.87 -19.40
C ARG A 193 -8.48 0.79 -20.40
N GLU A 194 -9.37 -0.15 -20.65
CA GLU A 194 -9.14 -1.25 -21.59
C GLU A 194 -10.33 -1.35 -22.55
N GLY A 195 -10.08 -1.29 -23.86
CA GLY A 195 -11.13 -1.45 -24.88
C GLY A 195 -12.27 -0.42 -24.76
N GLY A 196 -11.97 0.80 -24.32
CA GLY A 196 -12.96 1.87 -24.11
C GLY A 196 -13.77 1.78 -22.80
N LYS A 197 -13.55 0.73 -22.00
CA LYS A 197 -14.20 0.53 -20.70
C LYS A 197 -13.27 0.97 -19.57
N LEU A 198 -13.80 1.79 -18.66
CA LEU A 198 -13.09 2.22 -17.45
C LEU A 198 -13.23 1.12 -16.40
N LYS A 199 -12.11 0.65 -15.85
CA LYS A 199 -12.07 -0.29 -14.73
C LYS A 199 -11.40 0.37 -13.53
N LYS A 200 -11.91 0.08 -12.35
CA LYS A 200 -11.32 0.49 -11.06
C LYS A 200 -11.06 -0.73 -10.20
N PHE A 201 -10.03 -0.66 -9.36
CA PHE A 201 -9.71 -1.71 -8.41
C PHE A 201 -10.32 -1.39 -7.04
N GLU A 202 -11.17 -2.27 -6.53
CA GLU A 202 -11.76 -2.14 -5.20
C GLU A 202 -12.06 -3.52 -4.61
N ASN A 203 -11.91 -3.65 -3.29
CA ASN A 203 -12.17 -4.88 -2.53
C ASN A 203 -11.48 -6.13 -3.10
N GLY A 204 -10.26 -5.97 -3.64
CA GLY A 204 -9.47 -7.08 -4.17
C GLY A 204 -9.81 -7.49 -5.61
N SER A 205 -10.64 -6.72 -6.33
CA SER A 205 -11.02 -7.06 -7.70
C SER A 205 -11.12 -5.84 -8.62
N TRP A 206 -10.87 -6.06 -9.91
CA TRP A 206 -11.11 -5.05 -10.94
C TRP A 206 -12.57 -5.13 -11.39
N TYR A 207 -13.28 -4.00 -11.35
CA TYR A 207 -14.66 -3.91 -11.83
C TYR A 207 -14.82 -2.83 -12.89
N GLU A 208 -15.74 -3.03 -13.82
CA GLU A 208 -16.10 -2.04 -14.83
C GLU A 208 -17.00 -0.96 -14.21
N VAL A 209 -16.64 0.30 -14.46
CA VAL A 209 -17.32 1.46 -13.89
C VAL A 209 -18.43 1.94 -14.83
N ALA A 210 -19.65 2.01 -14.31
CA ALA A 210 -20.80 2.55 -15.03
C ALA A 210 -20.56 4.02 -15.45
N PRO A 211 -21.10 4.50 -16.59
CA PRO A 211 -20.89 5.86 -17.07
C PRO A 211 -21.14 6.97 -16.04
N GLU A 212 -22.13 6.78 -15.19
CA GLU A 212 -22.58 7.72 -14.15
C GLU A 212 -21.58 7.84 -13.00
N ASP A 213 -20.80 6.77 -12.75
CA ASP A 213 -19.87 6.66 -11.63
C ASP A 213 -18.41 6.94 -12.03
N ARG A 214 -18.16 7.27 -13.31
CA ARG A 214 -16.81 7.51 -13.83
C ARG A 214 -16.08 8.64 -13.09
N MET A 215 -16.83 9.67 -12.70
CA MET A 215 -16.31 10.83 -11.96
C MET A 215 -16.28 10.64 -10.43
N LYS A 216 -16.86 9.54 -9.90
CA LYS A 216 -16.86 9.32 -8.45
C LYS A 216 -15.45 8.96 -7.96
N MET A 217 -15.05 9.65 -6.91
CA MET A 217 -13.80 9.39 -6.20
C MET A 217 -13.86 8.00 -5.53
N THR A 218 -12.79 7.21 -5.67
CA THR A 218 -12.68 5.91 -4.99
C THR A 218 -12.23 6.07 -3.54
N LYS A 219 -12.35 4.99 -2.76
CA LYS A 219 -11.78 4.94 -1.42
C LYS A 219 -10.27 5.21 -1.43
N LEU A 220 -9.55 4.66 -2.41
CA LEU A 220 -8.10 4.82 -2.54
C LEU A 220 -7.71 6.27 -2.84
N ASP A 221 -8.44 6.95 -3.73
CA ASP A 221 -8.27 8.38 -3.97
C ASP A 221 -8.47 9.17 -2.66
N GLY A 222 -9.52 8.82 -1.90
CA GLY A 222 -9.77 9.41 -0.58
C GLY A 222 -8.64 9.20 0.41
N GLN A 223 -8.03 8.01 0.46
CA GLN A 223 -6.86 7.72 1.31
C GLN A 223 -5.69 8.65 0.97
N VAL A 224 -5.40 8.85 -0.31
CA VAL A 224 -4.30 9.74 -0.75
C VAL A 224 -4.60 11.19 -0.39
N TRP A 225 -5.82 11.66 -0.66
CA TRP A 225 -6.23 13.03 -0.34
C TRP A 225 -6.18 13.32 1.16
N LEU A 226 -6.64 12.39 1.99
CA LEU A 226 -6.57 12.52 3.45
C LEU A 226 -5.12 12.52 3.94
N ALA A 227 -4.27 11.65 3.40
CA ALA A 227 -2.84 11.65 3.75
C ALA A 227 -2.18 12.98 3.35
N LEU A 228 -2.47 13.52 2.16
CA LEU A 228 -1.98 14.84 1.73
C LEU A 228 -2.49 15.96 2.64
N TYR A 229 -3.78 15.93 2.99
CA TYR A 229 -4.38 16.90 3.90
C TYR A 229 -3.64 16.91 5.24
N ASN A 230 -3.43 15.74 5.85
CA ASN A 230 -2.72 15.62 7.12
C ASN A 230 -1.29 16.17 7.03
N LEU A 231 -0.54 15.82 5.98
CA LEU A 231 0.86 16.24 5.82
C LEU A 231 1.05 17.71 5.47
N LEU A 232 0.09 18.34 4.77
CA LEU A 232 0.23 19.73 4.31
C LEU A 232 -0.43 20.74 5.25
N LEU A 233 -1.40 20.32 6.06
CA LEU A 233 -2.18 21.21 6.90
C LEU A 233 -1.95 21.02 8.41
N SER A 234 -1.28 19.94 8.83
CA SER A 234 -0.80 19.83 10.21
C SER A 234 0.22 20.94 10.53
N PRO A 235 0.06 21.70 11.63
CA PRO A 235 1.01 22.72 12.05
C PRO A 235 2.44 22.19 12.26
N GLU A 236 2.56 20.95 12.73
CA GLU A 236 3.86 20.30 12.93
C GLU A 236 4.56 20.02 11.60
N CYS A 237 3.79 19.50 10.63
CA CYS A 237 4.31 19.20 9.31
C CYS A 237 4.67 20.48 8.54
N GLN A 238 3.84 21.52 8.62
CA GLN A 238 4.12 22.81 7.98
C GLN A 238 5.40 23.48 8.47
N ARG A 239 5.70 23.37 9.77
CA ARG A 239 6.95 23.90 10.34
C ARG A 239 8.20 23.20 9.81
N LYS A 240 8.09 21.93 9.43
CA LYS A 240 9.23 21.10 8.99
C LYS A 240 9.34 20.95 7.47
N TYR A 241 8.24 21.08 6.74
CA TYR A 241 8.22 20.86 5.29
C TYR A 241 8.76 22.06 4.52
N GLU A 242 9.83 21.85 3.78
CA GLU A 242 10.41 22.89 2.94
C GLU A 242 9.66 23.01 1.61
N PHE A 243 8.88 24.09 1.45
CA PHE A 243 8.25 24.44 0.18
C PHE A 243 9.25 25.11 -0.78
N ASN A 244 10.23 24.35 -1.25
CA ASN A 244 11.12 24.78 -2.33
C ASN A 244 10.37 24.86 -3.68
N ASN A 245 10.99 25.46 -4.68
CA ASN A 245 10.36 25.65 -6.00
C ASN A 245 9.92 24.34 -6.65
N PHE A 246 10.68 23.25 -6.44
CA PHE A 246 10.34 21.93 -6.96
C PHE A 246 9.08 21.36 -6.28
N ASN A 247 9.03 21.34 -4.94
CA ASN A 247 7.91 20.84 -4.14
C ASN A 247 6.64 21.63 -4.43
N LYS A 248 6.72 22.96 -4.47
CA LYS A 248 5.61 23.82 -4.90
C LYS A 248 5.14 23.46 -6.31
N GLY A 249 6.08 23.31 -7.24
CA GLY A 249 5.78 22.92 -8.61
C GLY A 249 5.04 21.59 -8.71
N GLN A 250 5.46 20.56 -7.96
CA GLN A 250 4.77 19.26 -7.91
C GLN A 250 3.37 19.39 -7.29
N LEU A 251 3.26 20.01 -6.11
CA LEU A 251 1.98 20.17 -5.41
C LEU A 251 0.94 20.94 -6.23
N LEU A 252 1.38 21.93 -7.01
CA LEU A 252 0.50 22.70 -7.89
C LEU A 252 0.01 21.91 -9.11
N LYS A 253 0.64 20.79 -9.49
CA LYS A 253 0.10 19.95 -10.57
C LYS A 253 -1.30 19.43 -10.25
N ASN A 254 -1.57 19.11 -8.98
CA ASN A 254 -2.91 18.75 -8.49
C ASN A 254 -3.94 19.87 -8.66
N SER A 255 -3.53 21.14 -8.69
CA SER A 255 -4.43 22.28 -8.90
C SER A 255 -4.82 22.50 -10.36
N THR A 256 -4.09 21.89 -11.31
CA THR A 256 -4.32 22.07 -12.75
C THR A 256 -5.28 21.04 -13.38
N GLY A 257 -6.07 20.33 -12.57
CA GLY A 257 -7.28 19.67 -13.05
C GLY A 257 -7.05 18.49 -14.00
N LYS A 258 -6.02 17.67 -13.76
CA LYS A 258 -6.08 16.26 -14.19
C LYS A 258 -6.67 15.45 -13.05
N GLU A 259 -7.98 15.60 -12.86
CA GLU A 259 -8.74 14.62 -12.12
C GLU A 259 -8.42 13.24 -12.72
N CYS A 260 -8.30 12.19 -11.89
CA CYS A 260 -8.18 10.78 -12.31
C CYS A 260 -9.23 10.34 -13.35
N ALA A 261 -10.17 11.20 -13.70
CA ALA A 261 -11.18 11.06 -14.73
C ALA A 261 -10.89 11.88 -16.01
N GLY A 262 -9.65 12.08 -16.45
CA GLY A 262 -9.46 12.82 -17.70
C GLY A 262 -8.05 12.85 -18.29
N GLY A 263 -7.69 11.84 -19.08
CA GLY A 263 -6.72 12.00 -20.17
C GLY A 263 -5.38 11.30 -19.97
N ARG A 264 -5.32 10.05 -20.46
CA ARG A 264 -4.82 9.73 -21.80
C ARG A 264 -5.42 8.41 -22.26
#